data_AF-A0A8T5QTK1-F1
#
_entry.id   AF-A0A8T5QTK1-F1
#
_cell.length_a   1.000
_cell.length_b   1.000
_cell.length_c   1.000
_cell.angle_alpha   90.00
_cell.angle_beta   90.00
_cell.angle_gamma   90.00
#
_symmetry.space_group_name_H-M   'P 1'
#
loop_
_entity.id
_entity.type
_entity.pdbx_description
1 polymer ?
#
loop_
_entity_poly.entity_id
_entity_poly.type
_entity_poly.pdbx_seq_one_letter_code
_entity_poly.pdbx_strand_id
1 'polypeptide(L)'
;MGRKSDIIDRNLELMLSLKDCGMMKLMNAESVGARGYVVLDGRRCPQMFANFYYDGETGEIICFSNRDPALKDKARGRFTIASDFKRENPYFRIVNVVFDEKASDNANAVIMSCVNLYNSTYEQVGKKAA
;
A
#
# COMPACT_ATOMS: atom_id res chain seq x y z
N MET A 1 -0.71 -25.29 -4.34
CA MET A 1 -0.76 -23.81 -4.38
C MET A 1 0.62 -23.32 -3.97
N GLY A 2 1.26 -22.51 -4.81
CA GLY A 2 2.70 -22.23 -4.71
C GLY A 2 3.03 -21.04 -3.81
N ARG A 3 4.26 -21.03 -3.28
CA ARG A 3 4.87 -20.01 -2.38
C ARG A 3 4.57 -18.55 -2.73
N LYS A 4 4.33 -18.24 -4.01
CA LYS A 4 3.95 -16.90 -4.49
C LYS A 4 2.55 -16.45 -4.03
N SER A 5 1.58 -17.36 -4.01
CA SER A 5 0.22 -17.07 -3.51
C SER A 5 0.27 -16.70 -2.03
N ASP A 6 1.03 -17.48 -1.24
CA ASP A 6 1.15 -17.28 0.20
C ASP A 6 1.83 -15.94 0.55
N ILE A 7 2.75 -15.44 -0.30
CA ILE A 7 3.33 -14.10 -0.12
C ILE A 7 2.29 -13.01 -0.42
N ILE A 8 1.50 -13.18 -1.48
CA ILE A 8 0.46 -12.20 -1.85
C ILE A 8 -0.57 -12.06 -0.73
N ASP A 9 -1.02 -13.19 -0.17
CA ASP A 9 -2.02 -13.19 0.89
C ASP A 9 -1.48 -12.52 2.17
N ARG A 10 -0.24 -12.86 2.58
CA ARG A 10 0.42 -12.23 3.74
C ARG A 10 0.65 -10.73 3.54
N ASN A 11 1.04 -10.32 2.34
CA ASN A 11 1.19 -8.90 2.00
C ASN A 11 -0.15 -8.16 2.11
N LEU A 12 -1.23 -8.75 1.57
CA LEU A 12 -2.56 -8.17 1.63
C LEU A 12 -3.05 -8.05 3.08
N GLU A 13 -2.85 -9.08 3.91
CA GLU A 13 -3.15 -9.04 5.34
C GLU A 13 -2.41 -7.89 6.04
N LEU A 14 -1.12 -7.71 5.75
CA LEU A 14 -0.32 -6.62 6.33
C LEU A 14 -0.78 -5.23 5.83
N MET A 15 -1.18 -5.13 4.55
CA MET A 15 -1.75 -3.91 3.97
C MET A 15 -3.08 -3.53 4.64
N LEU A 16 -3.90 -4.51 5.04
CA LEU A 16 -5.19 -4.26 5.71
C LEU A 16 -5.06 -4.13 7.23
N SER A 17 -3.88 -4.39 7.80
CA SER A 17 -3.66 -4.49 9.24
C SER A 17 -3.57 -3.12 9.95
N LEU A 18 -4.22 -3.05 11.11
CA LEU A 18 -4.11 -1.96 12.10
C LEU A 18 -3.06 -2.24 13.19
N LYS A 19 -2.32 -3.36 13.10
CA LYS A 19 -1.23 -3.71 14.04
C LYS A 19 0.06 -2.99 13.67
N ASP A 20 1.08 -3.11 14.53
CA ASP A 20 2.44 -2.66 14.22
C ASP A 20 2.89 -3.16 12.84
N CYS A 21 3.63 -2.31 12.13
CA CYS A 21 4.05 -2.54 10.75
C CYS A 21 2.92 -2.66 9.71
N GLY A 22 1.65 -2.48 10.07
CA GLY A 22 0.52 -2.51 9.13
C GLY A 22 0.33 -1.19 8.39
N MET A 23 -0.09 -1.26 7.12
CA MET A 23 -0.29 -0.05 6.30
C MET A 23 -1.44 0.81 6.83
N MET A 24 -2.57 0.21 7.22
CA MET A 24 -3.69 0.98 7.79
C MET A 24 -3.30 1.66 9.10
N LYS A 25 -2.46 1.02 9.93
CA LYS A 25 -1.92 1.66 11.14
C LYS A 25 -1.05 2.87 10.79
N LEU A 26 -0.11 2.71 9.85
CA LEU A 26 0.75 3.80 9.40
C LEU A 26 -0.09 4.96 8.87
N MET A 27 -1.08 4.67 8.02
CA MET A 27 -2.00 5.67 7.50
C MET A 27 -2.75 6.38 8.62
N ASN A 28 -3.29 5.67 9.60
CA ASN A 28 -4.02 6.29 10.71
C ASN A 28 -3.13 7.16 11.61
N ALA A 29 -1.92 6.69 11.91
CA ALA A 29 -0.97 7.40 12.75
C ALA A 29 -0.43 8.67 12.06
N GLU A 30 -0.29 8.64 10.74
CA GLU A 30 0.32 9.73 9.96
C GLU A 30 -0.71 10.58 9.19
N SER A 31 -2.02 10.31 9.35
CA SER A 31 -3.13 11.01 8.67
C SER A 31 -3.28 12.49 9.01
N VAL A 32 -2.40 13.09 9.82
CA VAL A 32 -2.43 14.54 10.07
C VAL A 32 -1.40 15.24 9.16
N GLY A 33 -1.70 15.30 7.86
CA GLY A 33 -0.97 16.15 6.92
C GLY A 33 -0.95 15.60 5.49
N ALA A 34 -2.03 15.79 4.74
CA ALA A 34 -2.02 15.56 3.30
C ALA A 34 -0.86 16.33 2.66
N ARG A 35 0.08 15.62 2.02
CA ARG A 35 1.26 16.24 1.38
C ARG A 35 0.97 16.80 -0.01
N GLY A 36 -0.29 16.72 -0.46
CA GLY A 36 -0.72 17.13 -1.79
C GLY A 36 -2.06 16.54 -2.17
N TYR A 37 -2.37 16.62 -3.46
CA TYR A 37 -3.58 16.04 -4.05
C TYR A 37 -3.19 15.28 -5.32
N VAL A 38 -3.88 14.17 -5.56
CA VAL A 38 -3.85 13.46 -6.85
C VAL A 38 -5.18 13.66 -7.57
N VAL A 39 -5.15 13.75 -8.90
CA VAL A 39 -6.38 13.82 -9.70
C VAL A 39 -6.76 12.42 -10.14
N LEU A 40 -7.91 11.93 -9.69
CA LEU A 40 -8.51 10.66 -10.12
C LEU A 40 -9.90 10.93 -10.67
N ASP A 41 -10.18 10.45 -11.88
CA ASP A 41 -11.49 10.58 -12.52
C ASP A 41 -12.02 12.04 -12.51
N GLY A 42 -11.12 13.00 -12.74
CA GLY A 42 -11.44 14.44 -12.74
C GLY A 42 -11.60 15.08 -11.35
N ARG A 43 -11.35 14.36 -10.26
CA ARG A 43 -11.50 14.83 -8.88
C ARG A 43 -10.17 14.93 -8.15
N ARG A 44 -9.99 15.97 -7.33
CA ARG A 44 -8.81 16.13 -6.46
C ARG A 44 -9.01 15.35 -5.16
N CYS A 45 -8.23 14.30 -4.96
CA CYS A 45 -8.23 13.49 -3.75
C CYS A 45 -6.99 13.80 -2.90
N PRO A 46 -7.13 13.99 -1.58
CA PRO A 46 -5.99 14.06 -0.67
C PRO A 46 -5.04 12.88 -0.85
N GLN A 47 -3.75 13.19 -0.87
CA GLN A 47 -2.69 12.22 -1.08
C GLN A 47 -2.00 11.84 0.22
N MET A 48 -1.77 10.54 0.39
CA MET A 48 -0.99 9.96 1.48
C MET A 48 0.17 9.13 0.90
N PHE A 49 1.20 8.93 1.71
CA PHE A 49 2.31 8.05 1.38
C PHE A 49 2.42 6.96 2.43
N ALA A 50 2.61 5.72 1.98
CA ALA A 50 2.99 4.61 2.84
C ALA A 50 4.33 4.08 2.37
N ASN A 51 5.37 4.33 3.15
CA ASN A 51 6.66 3.68 2.93
C ASN A 51 6.58 2.23 3.41
N PHE A 52 7.19 1.32 2.66
CA PHE A 52 7.24 -0.09 2.99
C PHE A 52 8.62 -0.66 2.74
N TYR A 53 8.98 -1.66 3.53
CA TYR A 53 10.21 -2.41 3.43
C TYR A 53 9.87 -3.85 3.08
N TYR A 54 10.64 -4.44 2.19
CA TYR A 54 10.35 -5.76 1.65
C TYR A 54 11.64 -6.53 1.35
N ASP A 55 11.47 -7.82 1.13
CA ASP A 55 12.50 -8.69 0.62
C ASP A 55 12.65 -8.49 -0.90
N GLY A 56 13.82 -8.04 -1.34
CA GLY A 56 14.07 -7.63 -2.73
C GLY A 56 14.04 -8.77 -3.75
N GLU A 57 14.08 -10.03 -3.32
CA GLU A 57 14.01 -11.21 -4.19
C GLU A 57 12.59 -11.76 -4.29
N THR A 58 11.88 -11.80 -3.18
CA THR A 58 10.57 -12.47 -3.07
C THR A 58 9.38 -11.52 -3.17
N GLY A 59 9.56 -10.24 -2.82
CA GLY A 59 8.46 -9.26 -2.74
C GLY A 59 7.61 -9.38 -1.48
N GLU A 60 8.04 -10.17 -0.49
CA GLU A 60 7.39 -10.22 0.82
C GLU A 60 7.60 -8.90 1.56
N ILE A 61 6.50 -8.22 1.89
CA ILE A 61 6.52 -6.98 2.66
C ILE A 61 6.75 -7.34 4.13
N ILE A 62 7.81 -6.76 4.68
CA ILE A 62 8.23 -6.97 6.07
C ILE A 62 7.49 -5.99 6.97
N CYS A 63 7.41 -4.71 6.58
CA CYS A 63 6.84 -3.66 7.42
C CYS A 63 6.48 -2.41 6.62
N PHE A 64 5.37 -1.76 7.02
CA PHE A 64 5.05 -0.38 6.67
C PHE A 64 5.55 0.56 7.77
N SER A 65 6.50 1.45 7.43
CA SER A 65 7.04 2.45 8.36
C SER A 65 7.74 3.57 7.60
N ASN A 66 7.65 4.80 8.11
CA ASN A 66 8.41 5.94 7.59
C ASN A 66 9.81 6.09 8.22
N ARG A 67 10.00 5.49 9.41
CA ARG A 67 11.24 5.59 10.20
C ARG A 67 11.45 4.28 10.93
N ASP A 68 12.15 3.36 10.29
CA ASP A 68 12.64 2.16 10.97
C ASP A 68 14.16 2.01 10.74
N PRO A 69 14.99 2.36 11.73
CA PRO A 69 16.44 2.21 11.66
C PRO A 69 16.87 0.74 11.46
N ALA A 70 16.08 -0.22 11.92
CA ALA A 70 16.39 -1.65 11.79
C ALA A 70 16.21 -2.16 10.36
N LEU A 71 15.49 -1.42 9.51
CA LEU A 71 15.17 -1.81 8.14
C LEU A 71 15.98 -1.04 7.08
N LYS A 72 16.99 -0.26 7.50
CA LYS A 72 17.81 0.59 6.61
C LYS A 72 18.47 -0.19 5.44
N ASP A 73 18.79 -1.46 5.66
CA ASP A 73 19.49 -2.31 4.69
C ASP A 73 18.53 -3.12 3.80
N LYS A 74 17.22 -3.06 4.06
CA LYS A 74 16.19 -3.76 3.27
C LYS A 74 15.83 -2.99 2.01
N ALA A 75 15.25 -3.70 1.03
CA ALA A 75 14.62 -3.04 -0.11
C ALA A 75 13.45 -2.20 0.40
N ARG A 76 13.25 -1.05 -0.22
CA ARG A 76 12.27 -0.06 0.20
C ARG A 76 11.45 0.40 -1.00
N GLY A 77 10.18 0.65 -0.76
CA GLY A 77 9.32 1.31 -1.71
C GLY A 77 8.36 2.26 -1.03
N ARG A 78 7.55 2.92 -1.85
CA ARG A 78 6.52 3.86 -1.40
C ARG A 78 5.27 3.69 -2.23
N PHE A 79 4.15 3.51 -1.55
CA PHE A 79 2.83 3.66 -2.14
C PHE A 79 2.37 5.10 -2.05
N THR A 80 1.89 5.63 -3.17
CA THR A 80 1.06 6.83 -3.18
C THR A 80 -0.39 6.40 -3.11
N ILE A 81 -1.10 6.91 -2.11
CA ILE A 81 -2.48 6.51 -1.82
C ILE A 81 -3.38 7.74 -1.99
N ALA A 82 -4.38 7.63 -2.85
CA ALA A 82 -5.48 8.57 -2.90
C ALA A 82 -6.46 8.22 -1.78
N SER A 83 -6.79 9.22 -0.96
CA SER A 83 -7.73 9.08 0.14
C SER A 83 -8.96 9.97 -0.09
N ASP A 84 -10.16 9.49 0.25
CA ASP A 84 -11.35 10.33 0.37
C ASP A 84 -12.13 9.92 1.63
N PHE A 85 -12.10 10.81 2.62
CA PHE A 85 -12.79 10.64 3.91
C PHE A 85 -14.22 11.21 3.90
N LYS A 86 -14.67 11.84 2.80
CA LYS A 86 -15.99 12.49 2.72
C LYS A 86 -17.12 11.55 2.31
N ARG A 87 -16.82 10.29 1.99
CA ARG A 87 -17.83 9.26 1.71
C ARG A 87 -18.23 8.57 3.01
N GLU A 88 -19.48 8.08 3.07
CA GLU A 88 -19.92 7.13 4.11
C GLU A 88 -19.07 5.83 4.14
N ASN A 89 -18.22 5.64 3.13
CA ASN A 89 -17.26 4.56 3.00
C ASN A 89 -15.87 5.13 2.63
N PRO A 90 -14.89 5.13 3.56
CA PRO A 90 -13.59 5.75 3.32
C PRO A 90 -12.86 5.05 2.16
N TYR A 91 -12.35 5.85 1.22
CA TYR A 91 -11.68 5.37 0.02
C TYR A 91 -10.17 5.46 0.20
N PHE A 92 -9.45 4.34 0.04
CA PHE A 92 -7.99 4.29 0.01
C PHE A 92 -7.53 3.50 -1.21
N ARG A 93 -7.09 4.20 -2.27
CA ARG A 93 -6.60 3.55 -3.49
C ARG A 93 -5.13 3.83 -3.71
N ILE A 94 -4.35 2.80 -3.95
CA ILE A 94 -2.94 2.94 -4.35
C ILE A 94 -2.92 3.35 -5.82
N VAL A 95 -2.38 4.53 -6.11
CA VAL A 95 -2.34 5.12 -7.47
C VAL A 95 -0.96 5.11 -8.08
N ASN A 96 0.08 4.95 -7.26
CA ASN A 96 1.44 4.82 -7.74
C ASN A 96 2.26 3.97 -6.76
N VAL A 97 3.23 3.25 -7.30
CA VAL A 97 4.21 2.47 -6.56
C VAL A 97 5.59 2.88 -7.05
N VAL A 98 6.44 3.28 -6.10
CA VAL A 98 7.85 3.56 -6.37
C VAL A 98 8.67 2.51 -5.63
N PHE A 99 9.60 1.89 -6.33
CA PHE A 99 10.59 0.97 -5.76
C PHE A 99 11.95 1.67 -5.76
N ASP A 100 12.71 1.55 -4.68
CA ASP A 100 14.12 1.93 -4.68
C ASP A 100 14.94 0.83 -5.38
N GLU A 101 16.10 1.18 -5.95
CA GLU A 101 16.89 0.46 -6.99
C GLU A 101 17.31 -1.02 -6.69
N LYS A 102 16.90 -1.60 -5.56
CA LYS A 102 17.34 -2.92 -5.05
C LYS A 102 16.36 -4.08 -5.30
N ALA A 103 15.41 -3.93 -6.22
CA ALA A 103 14.29 -4.88 -6.38
C ALA A 103 14.42 -5.77 -7.62
N SER A 104 14.23 -7.08 -7.46
CA SER A 104 14.09 -8.00 -8.60
C SER A 104 12.73 -7.83 -9.30
N ASP A 105 12.66 -8.21 -10.57
CA ASP A 105 11.40 -8.22 -11.34
C ASP A 105 10.32 -9.09 -10.69
N ASN A 106 10.73 -10.20 -10.04
CA ASN A 106 9.80 -11.06 -9.33
C ASN A 106 9.19 -10.35 -8.11
N ALA A 107 10.02 -9.67 -7.30
CA ALA A 107 9.52 -8.90 -6.16
C ALA A 107 8.56 -7.79 -6.60
N ASN A 108 8.91 -7.06 -7.66
CA ASN A 108 8.04 -6.03 -8.23
C ASN A 108 6.70 -6.62 -8.70
N ALA A 109 6.72 -7.76 -9.40
CA ALA A 109 5.51 -8.42 -9.87
C ALA A 109 4.60 -8.90 -8.73
N VAL A 110 5.18 -9.41 -7.64
CA VAL A 110 4.43 -9.81 -6.43
C VAL A 110 3.76 -8.60 -5.79
N ILE A 111 4.50 -7.52 -5.57
CA ILE A 111 3.96 -6.30 -4.94
C ILE A 111 2.87 -5.67 -5.81
N MET A 112 3.07 -5.58 -7.13
CA MET A 112 2.04 -5.07 -8.04
C MET A 112 0.79 -5.95 -8.07
N SER A 113 0.93 -7.28 -7.94
CA SER A 113 -0.21 -8.18 -7.82
C SER A 113 -1.02 -7.92 -6.53
N CYS A 114 -0.32 -7.68 -5.41
CA CYS A 114 -0.96 -7.31 -4.13
C CYS A 114 -1.70 -5.98 -4.26
N VAL A 115 -1.10 -4.99 -4.92
CA VAL A 115 -1.70 -3.67 -5.15
C VAL A 115 -2.98 -3.78 -5.98
N ASN A 116 -2.96 -4.58 -7.05
CA ASN A 116 -4.15 -4.81 -7.87
C ASN A 116 -5.28 -5.47 -7.06
N LEU A 117 -4.94 -6.49 -6.25
CA LEU A 117 -5.91 -7.18 -5.41
C LEU A 117 -6.48 -6.26 -4.32
N TYR A 118 -5.61 -5.51 -3.65
CA TYR A 118 -5.99 -4.50 -2.66
C TYR A 118 -6.97 -3.47 -3.27
N ASN A 119 -6.61 -2.87 -4.41
CA ASN A 119 -7.47 -1.89 -5.08
C ASN A 119 -8.82 -2.48 -5.53
N SER A 120 -8.82 -3.72 -6.03
CA SER A 120 -10.05 -4.41 -6.45
C SER A 120 -11.03 -4.64 -5.28
N THR A 121 -10.49 -4.85 -4.07
CA THR A 121 -11.29 -5.02 -2.85
C THR A 121 -12.06 -3.75 -2.52
N TYR A 122 -11.44 -2.58 -2.66
CA TYR A 122 -12.10 -1.29 -2.39
C TYR A 122 -13.02 -0.80 -3.51
N GLU A 123 -12.76 -1.16 -4.78
CA GLU A 123 -13.65 -0.84 -5.90
C GLU A 123 -15.00 -1.58 -5.83
N GLN A 124 -15.04 -2.78 -5.24
CA GLN A 124 -16.28 -3.55 -5.09
C GLN A 124 -17.21 -3.00 -4.01
N VAL A 125 -16.68 -2.41 -2.93
CA VAL A 125 -17.52 -1.81 -1.87
C VAL A 125 -18.17 -0.51 -2.35
N GLY A 126 -17.54 0.20 -3.31
CA GLY A 126 -18.10 1.40 -3.91
C GLY A 126 -19.25 1.16 -4.91
N LYS A 127 -19.40 -0.05 -5.45
CA LYS A 127 -20.47 -0.40 -6.41
C LYS A 127 -21.74 -0.95 -5.76
N LYS A 128 -21.68 -1.41 -4.50
CA LYS A 128 -22.87 -1.89 -3.76
C LYS A 128 -23.66 -0.78 -3.06
N ALA A 129 -23.16 0.45 -3.09
CA ALA A 129 -23.79 1.63 -2.48
C ALA A 129 -24.35 2.63 -3.52
N ALA A 130 -24.55 2.18 -4.77
CA ALA A 130 -25.14 2.97 -5.85
C ALA A 130 -26.47 2.36 -6.29
#